data_AF-A0A2A2JLP9-F1
#
_entry.id   AF-A0A2A2JLP9-F1
#
_cell.length_a   1.000
_cell.length_b   1.000
_cell.length_c   1.000
_cell.angle_alpha   90.00
_cell.angle_beta   90.00
_cell.angle_gamma   90.00
#
_symmetry.space_group_name_H-M   'P 1'
#
loop_
_entity.id
_entity.type
_entity.pdbx_description
1 polymer ?
#
loop_
_entity_poly.entity_id
_entity_poly.type
_entity_poly.pdbx_seq_one_letter_code
_entity_poly.pdbx_strand_id
1 'polypeptide(L)'
;MTLSFLTPFFAVDSEQNCFLSMCHIDSGCVPLGCSIDQYDRIGCGYFRMNIYQFRQCYQPGKGEDEDENEAWIRCAEDYECSMQCIKVSIFF
;
A
#
# COMPACT_ATOMS: atom_id res chain seq x y z
N MET A 1 7.51 8.84 -49.12
CA MET A 1 6.58 8.05 -48.29
C MET A 1 7.10 8.07 -46.87
N THR A 2 6.55 8.96 -46.05
CA THR A 2 6.85 9.16 -44.64
C THR A 2 6.12 8.11 -43.82
N LEU A 3 6.84 7.27 -43.07
CA LEU A 3 6.26 6.48 -41.99
C LEU A 3 6.89 6.95 -40.68
N SER A 4 6.36 8.06 -40.19
CA SER A 4 6.53 8.51 -38.82
C SER A 4 5.76 7.54 -37.92
N PHE A 5 6.42 6.46 -37.50
CA PHE A 5 5.96 5.69 -36.34
C PHE A 5 6.25 6.53 -35.10
N LEU A 6 5.30 7.39 -34.74
CA LEU A 6 5.19 7.94 -33.40
C LEU A 6 4.83 6.77 -32.49
N THR A 7 5.86 6.08 -31.98
CA THR A 7 5.71 5.27 -30.76
C THR A 7 5.20 6.23 -29.68
N PRO A 8 4.02 6.00 -29.09
CA PRO A 8 3.66 6.74 -27.91
C PRO A 8 4.71 6.38 -26.87
N PHE A 9 5.45 7.40 -26.42
CA PHE A 9 6.20 7.35 -25.18
C PHE A 9 5.17 7.00 -24.11
N PHE A 10 5.01 5.71 -23.81
CA PHE A 10 4.37 5.28 -22.58
C PHE A 10 5.34 5.71 -21.47
N ALA A 11 5.22 6.96 -21.03
CA ALA A 11 5.65 7.34 -19.70
C ALA A 11 4.71 6.62 -18.73
N VAL A 12 4.91 5.31 -18.60
CA VAL A 12 4.37 4.51 -17.52
C VAL A 12 5.09 5.01 -16.28
N ASP A 13 4.34 5.66 -15.40
CA ASP A 13 4.81 5.96 -14.05
C ASP A 13 5.04 4.61 -13.34
N SER A 14 6.27 4.12 -13.40
CA SER A 14 6.62 2.73 -13.04
C SER A 14 6.28 2.40 -11.58
N GLU A 15 6.28 3.40 -10.72
CA GLU A 15 5.90 3.25 -9.31
C GLU A 15 4.41 2.94 -9.15
N GLN A 16 3.52 3.64 -9.87
CA GLN A 16 2.08 3.42 -9.76
C GLN A 16 1.69 2.00 -10.20
N ASN A 17 2.32 1.49 -11.25
CA ASN A 17 2.09 0.13 -11.72
C ASN A 17 2.63 -0.93 -10.74
N CYS A 18 3.71 -0.62 -10.02
CA CYS A 18 4.27 -1.51 -8.99
C CYS A 18 3.28 -1.67 -7.83
N PHE A 19 2.79 -0.55 -7.25
CA PHE A 19 1.85 -0.59 -6.14
C PHE A 19 0.51 -1.22 -6.54
N LEU A 20 0.01 -0.93 -7.73
CA LEU A 20 -1.22 -1.57 -8.22
C LEU A 20 -1.06 -3.10 -8.32
N SER A 21 0.07 -3.56 -8.84
CA SER A 21 0.38 -5.00 -8.93
C SER A 21 0.49 -5.65 -7.55
N MET A 22 1.16 -4.98 -6.61
CA MET A 22 1.30 -5.44 -5.23
C MET A 22 -0.07 -5.55 -4.54
N CYS A 23 -0.90 -4.51 -4.67
CA CYS A 23 -2.28 -4.47 -4.17
C CYS A 23 -3.11 -5.66 -4.68
N HIS A 24 -3.02 -5.97 -5.97
CA HIS A 24 -3.72 -7.11 -6.56
C HIS A 24 -3.23 -8.47 -6.03
N ILE A 25 -1.93 -8.63 -5.79
CA ILE A 25 -1.36 -9.87 -5.22
C ILE A 25 -1.79 -10.04 -3.75
N ASP A 26 -1.75 -8.97 -2.98
CA ASP A 26 -1.95 -8.99 -1.53
C ASP A 26 -3.42 -9.15 -1.14
N SER A 27 -4.33 -8.48 -1.85
CA SER A 27 -5.75 -8.45 -1.51
C SER A 27 -6.70 -8.60 -2.69
N GLY A 28 -6.21 -8.67 -3.93
CA GLY A 28 -7.05 -8.43 -5.12
C GLY A 28 -7.40 -6.95 -5.30
N CYS A 29 -6.68 -6.07 -4.59
CA CYS A 29 -6.92 -4.65 -4.46
C CYS A 29 -8.30 -4.29 -3.91
N VAL A 30 -8.65 -4.93 -2.78
CA VAL A 30 -9.86 -4.66 -2.00
C VAL A 30 -9.56 -4.64 -0.49
N PRO A 31 -10.35 -3.91 0.31
CA PRO A 31 -10.18 -3.83 1.76
C PRO A 31 -10.67 -5.13 2.43
N LEU A 32 -9.76 -6.08 2.71
CA LEU A 32 -10.10 -7.43 3.22
C LEU A 32 -10.16 -7.54 4.75
N GLY A 33 -9.97 -6.46 5.50
CA GLY A 33 -9.78 -6.57 6.94
C GLY A 33 -8.42 -7.18 7.28
N CYS A 34 -8.28 -7.64 8.52
CA CYS A 34 -7.04 -8.23 9.02
C CYS A 34 -7.06 -9.75 8.94
N SER A 35 -5.93 -10.34 8.52
CA SER A 35 -5.72 -11.78 8.66
C SER A 35 -4.27 -12.10 9.02
N ILE A 36 -4.08 -13.32 9.51
CA ILE A 36 -2.77 -13.86 9.85
C ILE A 36 -2.24 -14.67 8.65
N ASP A 37 -0.96 -14.53 8.34
CA ASP A 37 -0.29 -15.30 7.29
C ASP A 37 0.27 -16.65 7.79
N GLN A 38 0.89 -17.43 6.90
CA GLN A 38 1.48 -18.73 7.25
C GLN A 38 2.64 -18.66 8.26
N TYR A 39 3.14 -17.46 8.57
CA TYR A 39 4.24 -17.20 9.50
C TYR A 39 3.76 -16.53 10.79
N ASP A 40 2.45 -16.56 11.07
CA ASP A 40 1.83 -15.96 12.25
C ASP A 40 1.95 -14.43 12.30
N ARG A 41 2.09 -13.77 11.13
CA ARG A 41 2.15 -12.31 11.02
C ARG A 41 0.78 -11.77 10.66
N ILE A 42 0.31 -10.80 11.42
CA ILE A 42 -0.94 -10.10 11.14
C ILE A 42 -0.72 -8.97 10.13
N GLY A 43 -1.59 -8.90 9.12
CA GLY A 43 -1.61 -7.83 8.12
C GLY A 43 -3.04 -7.48 7.70
N CYS A 44 -3.29 -6.20 7.41
CA CYS A 44 -4.64 -5.68 7.14
C CYS A 44 -4.76 -4.97 5.78
N GLY A 45 -6.00 -4.90 5.28
CA GLY A 45 -6.40 -4.05 4.15
C GLY A 45 -5.71 -4.36 2.82
N TYR A 46 -5.50 -3.31 2.01
CA TYR A 46 -5.12 -3.42 0.60
C TYR A 46 -3.77 -4.11 0.35
N PHE A 47 -2.78 -3.83 1.20
CA PHE A 47 -1.39 -4.31 1.04
C PHE A 47 -0.98 -5.30 2.12
N ARG A 48 -1.95 -5.91 2.83
CA ARG A 48 -1.70 -6.71 4.04
C ARG A 48 -0.69 -6.04 4.99
N MET A 49 -0.84 -4.73 5.17
CA MET A 49 0.11 -3.90 5.90
C MET A 49 0.15 -4.34 7.36
N ASN A 50 1.35 -4.52 7.90
CA ASN A 50 1.60 -4.86 9.30
C ASN A 50 1.71 -3.59 10.15
N ILE A 51 1.32 -3.65 11.43
CA ILE A 51 1.46 -2.56 12.40
C ILE A 51 2.90 -2.03 12.50
N TYR A 52 3.92 -2.87 12.34
CA TYR A 52 5.31 -2.41 12.34
C TYR A 52 5.62 -1.48 11.16
N GLN A 53 5.06 -1.75 9.98
CA GLN A 53 5.19 -0.86 8.82
C GLN A 53 4.47 0.47 9.07
N PHE A 54 3.30 0.43 9.72
CA PHE A 54 2.59 1.63 10.14
C PHE A 54 3.40 2.50 11.11
N ARG A 55 4.13 1.88 12.03
CA ARG A 55 5.08 2.59 12.91
C ARG A 55 6.24 3.21 12.11
N GLN A 56 6.78 2.49 11.14
CA GLN A 56 7.89 2.98 10.30
C GLN A 56 7.48 4.15 9.40
N CYS A 57 6.20 4.23 9.00
CA CYS A 57 5.67 5.36 8.25
C CYS A 57 5.13 6.49 9.13
N TYR A 58 5.50 6.52 10.42
CA TYR A 58 5.16 7.57 11.38
C TYR A 58 3.65 7.70 11.69
N GLN A 59 2.89 6.61 11.57
CA GLN A 59 1.49 6.51 12.02
C GLN A 59 0.58 7.61 11.43
N PRO A 60 0.47 7.71 10.10
CA PRO A 60 -0.24 8.80 9.42
C PRO A 60 -1.70 8.91 9.86
N GLY A 61 -2.12 10.14 10.17
CA GLY A 61 -3.50 10.45 10.53
C GLY A 61 -3.96 9.91 11.87
N LYS A 62 -3.06 9.38 12.71
CA LYS A 62 -3.38 8.97 14.08
C LYS A 62 -3.62 10.18 14.99
N GLY A 63 -4.72 10.18 15.74
CA GLY A 63 -4.98 11.17 16.79
C GLY A 63 -4.14 10.95 18.05
N GLU A 64 -3.93 11.99 18.87
CA GLU A 64 -3.11 11.92 20.09
C GLU A 64 -3.58 10.82 21.08
N ASP A 65 -4.90 10.64 21.20
CA ASP A 65 -5.53 9.66 22.09
C ASP A 65 -6.10 8.42 21.34
N GLU A 66 -5.88 8.31 20.03
CA GLU A 66 -6.40 7.18 19.23
C GLU A 66 -5.56 5.91 19.47
N ASP A 67 -6.24 4.76 19.57
CA ASP A 67 -5.53 3.48 19.65
C ASP A 67 -4.71 3.25 18.38
N GLU A 68 -3.49 2.76 18.55
CA GLU A 68 -2.60 2.53 17.42
C GLU A 68 -3.14 1.47 16.46
N ASN A 69 -3.80 0.43 16.96
CA ASN A 69 -4.35 -0.62 16.10
C ASN A 69 -5.54 -0.08 15.31
N GLU A 70 -6.39 0.75 15.92
CA GLU A 70 -7.50 1.41 15.22
C GLU A 70 -6.99 2.30 14.08
N ALA A 71 -5.99 3.15 14.37
CA ALA A 71 -5.38 4.02 13.36
C ALA A 71 -4.69 3.21 12.24
N TRP A 72 -3.98 2.14 12.61
CA TRP A 72 -3.32 1.23 11.66
C TRP A 72 -4.33 0.56 10.74
N ILE A 73 -5.39 -0.04 11.28
CA ILE A 73 -6.43 -0.71 10.48
C ILE A 73 -7.09 0.31 9.56
N ARG A 74 -7.48 1.48 10.07
CA ARG A 74 -8.08 2.55 9.26
C ARG A 74 -7.19 2.97 8.09
N CYS A 75 -5.88 3.12 8.30
CA CYS A 75 -4.94 3.42 7.22
C CYS A 75 -4.75 2.24 6.27
N ALA A 76 -4.73 1.00 6.77
CA ALA A 76 -4.60 -0.20 5.96
C ALA A 76 -5.79 -0.42 5.01
N GLU A 77 -7.00 -0.12 5.49
CA GLU A 77 -8.24 -0.18 4.72
C GLU A 77 -8.45 1.05 3.79
N ASP A 78 -7.53 2.02 3.79
CA ASP A 78 -7.52 3.15 2.87
C ASP A 78 -6.38 2.97 1.84
N TYR A 79 -6.72 2.91 0.55
CA TYR A 79 -5.73 2.61 -0.49
C TYR A 79 -4.60 3.65 -0.54
N GLU A 80 -4.93 4.93 -0.42
CA GLU A 80 -3.95 6.00 -0.55
C GLU A 80 -3.04 6.06 0.68
N CYS A 81 -3.60 5.97 1.88
CA CYS A 81 -2.85 5.93 3.12
C CYS A 81 -1.90 4.73 3.16
N SER A 82 -2.42 3.54 2.89
CA SER A 82 -1.63 2.30 2.89
C SER A 82 -0.54 2.32 1.82
N MET A 83 -0.82 2.78 0.59
CA MET A 83 0.19 2.91 -0.47
C MET A 83 1.32 3.87 -0.06
N GLN A 84 0.98 5.05 0.46
CA GLN A 84 1.98 6.03 0.91
C GLN A 84 2.81 5.48 2.08
N CYS A 85 2.16 4.79 3.02
CA CYS A 85 2.84 4.17 4.15
C CYS A 85 3.81 3.07 3.70
N ILE A 86 3.38 2.18 2.80
CA ILE A 86 4.25 1.13 2.22
C ILE A 86 5.43 1.77 1.47
N LYS A 87 5.17 2.81 0.68
CA LYS A 87 6.22 3.58 -0.03
C LYS A 87 7.30 4.09 0.90
N VAL A 88 6.94 4.64 2.06
CA VAL A 88 7.91 5.13 3.06
C VAL A 88 8.61 3.96 3.77
N SER A 89 7.87 2.91 4.12
CA SER A 89 8.40 1.78 4.89
C SER A 89 9.43 0.92 4.14
N ILE A 90 9.42 0.92 2.80
CA ILE A 90 10.37 0.15 1.96
C ILE A 90 11.80 0.71 2.03
N PHE A 91 12.00 1.97 2.45
CA PHE A 91 13.31 2.63 2.45
C PHE A 91 14.07 2.57 3.78
N PHE A 92 13.61 1.79 4.76
CA PHE A 92 14.24 1.60 6.07
C PHE A 92 14.37 0.12 6.43
#